data_AF-A0A7W4JQ00-F1
#
_entry.id   AF-A0A7W4JQ00-F1
#
_cell.length_a   1.000
_cell.length_b   1.000
_cell.length_c   1.000
_cell.angle_alpha   90.00
_cell.angle_beta   90.00
_cell.angle_gamma   90.00
#
_symmetry.space_group_name_H-M   'P 1'
#
loop_
_entity.id
_entity.type
_entity.pdbx_description
1 polymer ?
#
loop_
_entity_poly.entity_id
_entity_poly.type
_entity_poly.pdbx_seq_one_letter_code
_entity_poly.pdbx_strand_id
1 'polypeptide(L)' 'VWCALATFVLLKIVDLTIGLRVTQDQEVEGLDMVLHGERIN' A
#
# COMPACT_ATOMS: atom_id res chain seq x y z
N VAL A 1 -24.30 2.00 -0.25
CA VAL A 1 -24.03 2.79 0.97
C VAL A 1 -23.31 1.97 2.02
N TRP A 2 -23.88 0.85 2.48
CA TRP A 2 -23.24 -0.02 3.49
C TRP A 2 -21.82 -0.47 3.12
N CYS A 3 -21.63 -1.01 1.92
CA CYS A 3 -20.30 -1.44 1.47
C CYS A 3 -19.28 -0.31 1.44
N ALA A 4 -19.68 0.90 1.00
CA ALA A 4 -18.78 2.05 0.98
C ALA A 4 -18.35 2.45 2.39
N LEU A 5 -19.27 2.44 3.36
CA LEU A 5 -19.01 2.83 4.74
C LEU A 5 -18.15 1.77 5.45
N ALA A 6 -18.46 0.48 5.25
CA ALA A 6 -17.67 -0.62 5.78
C ALA A 6 -16.23 -0.61 5.22
N THR A 7 -16.09 -0.48 3.89
CA THR A 7 -14.77 -0.40 3.24
C THR A 7 -13.98 0.83 3.71
N PHE A 8 -14.63 1.99 3.87
CA PHE A 8 -13.97 3.19 4.38
C PHE A 8 -13.37 3.00 5.77
N VAL A 9 -14.13 2.40 6.69
CA VAL A 9 -13.68 2.11 8.06
C VAL A 9 -12.52 1.10 8.05
N LEU A 10 -12.63 0.02 7.29
CA LEU A 10 -11.58 -1.00 7.18
C LEU A 10 -10.29 -0.40 6.62
N LEU A 11 -10.37 0.35 5.52
CA LEU A 11 -9.20 0.99 4.91
C LEU A 11 -8.54 1.97 5.90
N LYS A 12 -9.32 2.72 6.68
CA LYS A 12 -8.78 3.62 7.70
C LYS A 12 -8.06 2.88 8.83
N ILE A 13 -8.60 1.75 9.29
CA ILE A 13 -7.95 0.93 10.33
C ILE A 13 -6.63 0.35 9.81
N VAL A 14 -6.63 -0.17 8.59
CA VAL A 14 -5.42 -0.74 7.95
C VAL A 14 -4.35 0.33 7.78
N ASP A 15 -4.74 1.52 7.31
CA ASP A 15 -3.83 2.65 7.13
C ASP A 15 -3.17 3.10 8.44
N LEU A 16 -3.90 3.07 9.56
CA LEU A 16 -3.37 3.45 10.88
C LEU A 16 -2.53 2.36 11.55
N THR A 17 -2.73 1.09 11.23
CA THR A 17 -2.08 -0.04 11.94
C THR A 17 -0.81 -0.51 11.26
N ILE A 18 -0.83 -0.63 9.93
CA ILE A 18 0.30 -1.16 9.14
C ILE A 18 0.77 -0.20 8.04
N GLY A 19 -0.03 0.82 7.70
CA GLY A 19 0.22 1.69 6.56
C GLY A 19 -0.24 1.02 5.27
N LEU A 20 -1.20 1.65 4.57
CA LEU A 20 -1.76 1.08 3.34
C LEU A 20 -0.91 1.40 2.10
N ARG A 21 -0.14 2.49 2.15
CA ARG A 21 0.67 2.99 1.03
C ARG A 21 2.16 2.82 1.30
N VAL A 22 2.90 2.47 0.27
CA VAL A 22 4.36 2.44 0.28
C VAL A 22 4.94 3.86 0.44
N THR A 23 6.19 3.95 0.85
CA THR A 23 6.85 5.25 0.98
C THR A 23 7.14 5.87 -0.40
N GLN A 24 7.26 7.20 -0.47
CA GLN A 24 7.51 7.90 -1.73
C GLN A 24 8.81 7.44 -2.40
N ASP A 25 9.86 7.19 -1.62
CA ASP A 25 11.14 6.70 -2.15
C ASP A 25 10.98 5.32 -2.81
N GLN A 26 10.19 4.43 -2.20
CA GLN A 26 9.90 3.11 -2.76
C GLN A 26 9.02 3.19 -4.01
N GLU A 27 8.11 4.17 -4.10
CA GLU A 27 7.35 4.43 -5.33
C GLU A 27 8.27 4.87 -6.48
N VAL A 28 9.29 5.68 -6.18
CA VAL A 28 10.25 6.19 -7.18
C VAL A 28 11.25 5.12 -7.61
N GLU A 29 11.76 4.31 -6.67
CA GLU A 29 12.68 3.20 -6.97
C GLU A 29 11.97 2.06 -7.74
N GLY A 30 10.64 1.92 -7.58
CA GLY A 30 9.82 0.96 -8.30
C GLY A 30 9.48 -0.26 -7.45
N LEU A 31 8.18 -0.59 -7.41
CA LEU A 31 7.65 -1.64 -6.53
C LEU A 31 8.14 -3.04 -6.89
N ASP A 32 8.44 -3.30 -8.16
CA ASP A 32 8.96 -4.61 -8.59
C ASP A 32 10.36 -4.84 -8.02
N MET A 33 11.20 -3.80 -8.00
CA MET A 33 12.53 -3.86 -7.40
C MET A 33 12.47 -3.92 -5.86
N VAL A 34 11.62 -3.11 -5.24
CA VAL A 34 11.57 -2.94 -3.78
C VAL A 34 10.78 -4.05 -3.08
N LEU A 35 9.61 -4.43 -3.59
CA LEU A 35 8.71 -5.39 -2.94
C LEU A 35 8.81 -6.80 -3.52
N HIS A 36 9.12 -6.94 -4.81
CA HIS A 36 9.16 -8.25 -5.47
C HIS A 36 10.59 -8.76 -5.71
N GLY A 37 11.61 -7.93 -5.44
CA GLY A 37 13.02 -8.29 -5.60
C GLY A 37 13.42 -8.56 -7.05
N GLU A 38 12.62 -8.10 -8.00
CA GLU A 38 12.87 -8.25 -9.43
C GLU A 38 13.93 -7.23 -9.87
N ARG A 39 15.20 -7.55 -9.63
CA ARG A 39 16.32 -6.80 -10.21
C ARG A 39 16.65 -7.40 -11.58
N ILE A 40 16.48 -6.58 -12.62
CA ILE A 40 16.98 -6.89 -13.96
C ILE A 40 18.52 -6.86 -13.89
N ASN A 41 19.15 -8.03 -13.98
CA ASN A 41 20.60 -8.19 -14.13
C ASN A 41 20.99 -8.02 -15.60
#